data_AF-A0A380K8Q4-F1
#
_entry.id   AF-A0A380K8Q4-F1
#
_cell.length_a   1.000
_cell.length_b   1.000
_cell.length_c   1.000
_cell.angle_alpha   90.00
_cell.angle_beta   90.00
_cell.angle_gamma   90.00
#
_symmetry.space_group_name_H-M   'P 1'
#
loop_
_entity.id
_entity.type
_entity.pdbx_description
1 polymer ?
#
loop_
_entity_poly.entity_id
_entity_poly.type
_entity_poly.pdbx_seq_one_letter_code
_entity_poly.pdbx_strand_id
1 'polypeptide(L)'
;MKEKETALLMLDNLLADQTIQDNPTLYQLFELGRKRVQNVQKEPELNMVLASISSDLSRYLMLHKYKAPQSAISFGYWVSKYPHKWQGFFPTLQMLAMSLLGMFK
;
A
#
# COMPACT_ATOMS: atom_id res chain seq x y z
N MET A 1 11.81 6.51 12.69
CA MET A 1 12.55 5.35 12.11
C MET A 1 11.89 4.03 12.48
N LYS A 2 11.20 3.93 13.62
CA LYS A 2 10.35 2.77 13.96
C LYS A 2 9.23 2.55 12.93
N GLU A 3 8.76 3.63 12.33
CA GLU A 3 7.75 3.64 11.27
C GLU A 3 8.27 2.97 10.00
N LYS A 4 9.53 3.23 9.64
CA LYS A 4 10.21 2.55 8.52
C LYS A 4 10.30 1.05 8.77
N GLU A 5 10.71 0.64 9.97
CA GLU A 5 10.78 -0.78 10.35
C GLU A 5 9.40 -1.45 10.28
N THR A 6 8.36 -0.76 10.77
CA THR A 6 6.98 -1.25 10.70
C THR A 6 6.51 -1.41 9.25
N ALA A 7 6.80 -0.43 8.39
CA ALA A 7 6.48 -0.49 6.97
C ALA A 7 7.19 -1.66 6.26
N LEU A 8 8.47 -1.90 6.58
CA LEU A 8 9.23 -3.02 6.04
C LEU A 8 8.65 -4.36 6.49
N LEU A 9 8.33 -4.52 7.77
CA LEU A 9 7.71 -5.74 8.28
C LEU A 9 6.35 -6.03 7.61
N MET A 10 5.53 -5.00 7.39
CA MET A 10 4.27 -5.18 6.67
C MET A 10 4.47 -5.60 5.22
N LEU A 11 5.44 -4.99 4.53
CA LEU A 11 5.77 -5.36 3.15
C LEU A 11 6.37 -6.76 3.07
N ASP A 12 7.21 -7.16 4.02
CA ASP A 12 7.79 -8.51 4.10
C ASP A 12 6.69 -9.56 4.30
N ASN A 13 5.77 -9.33 5.25
CA ASN A 13 4.62 -10.21 5.46
C ASN A 13 3.72 -10.31 4.23
N LEU A 14 3.54 -9.20 3.51
CA LEU A 14 2.72 -9.16 2.31
C LEU A 14 3.40 -9.91 1.14
N LEU A 15 4.72 -9.79 0.99
CA LEU A 15 5.49 -10.53 -0.02
C LEU A 15 5.61 -12.03 0.31
N ALA A 16 5.44 -12.41 1.59
CA ALA A 16 5.36 -13.80 2.03
C ALA A 16 3.98 -14.44 1.80
N ASP A 17 2.94 -13.65 1.51
CA ASP A 17 1.59 -14.16 1.23
C ASP A 17 1.55 -14.85 -0.14
N GLN A 18 1.10 -16.10 -0.16
CA GLN A 18 0.97 -16.91 -1.38
C GLN A 18 0.11 -16.20 -2.45
N THR A 19 -0.97 -15.52 -2.05
CA THR A 19 -1.86 -14.82 -2.98
C THR A 19 -1.21 -13.62 -3.67
N ILE A 20 -0.16 -13.07 -3.06
CA ILE A 20 0.67 -12.02 -3.66
C ILE A 20 1.76 -12.65 -4.51
N GLN A 21 2.39 -13.74 -4.05
CA GLN A 21 3.40 -14.48 -4.83
C GLN A 21 2.83 -15.02 -6.15
N ASP A 22 1.59 -15.49 -6.14
CA ASP A 22 0.87 -15.97 -7.32
C ASP A 22 0.42 -14.82 -8.26
N ASN A 23 0.60 -13.57 -7.83
CA ASN A 23 0.28 -12.38 -8.63
C ASN A 23 1.56 -11.57 -8.92
N PRO A 24 2.24 -11.82 -10.05
CA PRO A 24 3.50 -11.17 -10.38
C PRO A 24 3.42 -9.64 -10.41
N THR A 25 2.27 -9.08 -10.80
CA THR A 25 2.08 -7.63 -10.90
C THR A 25 2.08 -7.00 -9.51
N LEU A 26 1.32 -7.57 -8.57
CA LEU A 26 1.30 -7.11 -7.18
C LEU A 26 2.65 -7.37 -6.49
N TYR A 27 3.23 -8.56 -6.69
CA TYR A 27 4.53 -8.89 -6.12
C TYR A 27 5.58 -7.85 -6.51
N GLN A 28 5.71 -7.53 -7.80
CA GLN A 28 6.66 -6.52 -8.28
C GLN A 28 6.38 -5.13 -7.71
N LEU A 29 5.11 -4.73 -7.63
CA LEU A 29 4.70 -3.44 -7.05
C LEU A 29 5.19 -3.32 -5.60
N PHE A 30 4.94 -4.34 -4.78
CA PHE A 30 5.30 -4.33 -3.37
C PHE A 30 6.80 -4.56 -3.14
N GLU A 31 7.47 -5.35 -3.97
CA GLU A 31 8.92 -5.56 -3.92
C GLU A 31 9.68 -4.26 -4.25
N LEU A 32 9.22 -3.53 -5.27
CA LEU A 32 9.73 -2.20 -5.60
C LEU A 32 9.46 -1.20 -4.48
N GLY A 33 8.25 -1.20 -3.91
CA GLY A 33 7.88 -0.39 -2.76
C GLY A 33 8.79 -0.64 -1.56
N ARG A 34 9.07 -1.90 -1.25
CA ARG A 34 9.98 -2.31 -0.18
C ARG A 34 11.39 -1.77 -0.40
N LYS A 35 11.96 -1.92 -1.60
CA LYS A 35 13.28 -1.37 -1.95
C LYS A 35 13.32 0.15 -1.75
N ARG A 36 12.26 0.87 -2.17
CA ARG A 36 12.15 2.31 -1.95
C ARG A 36 12.15 2.65 -0.45
N VAL A 37 11.36 1.94 0.36
CA VAL A 37 11.31 2.14 1.82
C VAL A 37 12.67 1.85 2.48
N GLN A 38 13.39 0.81 2.03
CA GLN A 38 14.72 0.49 2.56
C GLN A 38 15.73 1.63 2.39
N ASN A 39 15.68 2.34 1.27
CA ASN A 39 16.60 3.44 0.97
C ASN A 39 16.27 4.76 1.68
N VAL A 40 15.10 4.85 2.31
CA VAL A 40 14.66 6.05 3.03
C VAL A 40 15.61 6.35 4.20
N GLN A 41 16.05 7.60 4.30
CA GLN A 41 16.90 8.06 5.41
C GLN A 41 16.18 9.03 6.35
N LYS A 42 15.10 9.67 5.89
CA LYS A 42 14.38 10.70 6.66
C LYS A 42 12.87 10.44 6.66
N GLU A 43 12.21 10.79 7.76
CA GLU A 43 10.75 10.64 7.90
C GLU A 43 9.90 11.29 6.78
N PRO A 44 10.20 12.49 6.26
CA PRO A 44 9.43 13.06 5.16
C PRO A 44 9.49 12.22 3.87
N GLU A 45 10.64 11.59 3.62
CA GLU A 45 10.86 10.73 2.46
C GLU A 45 10.10 9.40 2.61
N LEU A 46 10.03 8.84 3.83
CA LEU A 46 9.21 7.65 4.12
C LEU A 46 7.77 7.87 3.69
N ASN A 47 7.23 9.03 4.06
CA ASN A 47 5.86 9.39 3.77
C ASN A 47 5.60 9.51 2.25
N MET A 48 6.52 10.12 1.50
CA MET A 48 6.42 10.21 0.04
C MET A 48 6.44 8.82 -0.60
N VAL A 49 7.31 7.93 -0.12
CA VAL A 49 7.39 6.56 -0.61
C VAL A 49 6.10 5.79 -0.33
N LEU A 50 5.55 5.86 0.89
CA LEU A 50 4.29 5.20 1.23
C LEU A 50 3.11 5.74 0.41
N ALA A 51 3.06 7.06 0.18
CA ALA A 51 2.07 7.67 -0.70
C ALA A 51 2.20 7.19 -2.16
N SER A 52 3.43 7.02 -2.65
CA SER A 52 3.68 6.44 -3.98
C SER A 52 3.19 5.00 -4.07
N ILE A 53 3.48 4.14 -3.08
CA ILE A 53 3.03 2.74 -3.07
C ILE A 53 1.50 2.68 -3.05
N SER A 54 0.87 3.55 -2.27
CA SER A 54 -0.59 3.70 -2.22
C SER A 54 -1.19 4.10 -3.58
N SER A 55 -0.55 5.04 -4.28
CA SER A 55 -0.96 5.44 -5.63
C SER A 55 -0.81 4.32 -6.65
N ASP A 56 0.32 3.59 -6.60
CA ASP A 56 0.58 2.43 -7.47
C ASP A 56 -0.47 1.34 -7.23
N LEU A 57 -0.81 1.05 -5.97
CA LEU A 57 -1.86 0.09 -5.61
C LEU A 57 -3.25 0.54 -6.08
N SER A 58 -3.56 1.83 -5.96
CA SER A 58 -4.82 2.40 -6.47
C SER A 58 -4.95 2.18 -7.98
N ARG A 59 -3.88 2.44 -8.73
CA ARG A 59 -3.83 2.22 -10.17
C ARG A 59 -4.01 0.75 -10.51
N TYR A 60 -3.33 -0.15 -9.80
CA TYR A 60 -3.54 -1.58 -9.95
C TYR A 60 -5.02 -1.95 -9.76
N LEU A 61 -5.65 -1.50 -8.68
CA LEU A 61 -7.06 -1.79 -8.41
C LEU A 61 -7.97 -1.32 -9.55
N MET A 62 -7.77 -0.11 -10.07
CA MET A 62 -8.55 0.39 -11.20
C MET A 62 -8.40 -0.48 -12.46
N LEU A 63 -7.18 -0.91 -12.79
CA LEU A 63 -6.91 -1.75 -13.95
C LEU A 63 -7.45 -3.18 -13.79
N HIS A 64 -7.49 -3.69 -12.56
CA HIS A 64 -7.91 -5.04 -12.22
C HIS A 64 -9.34 -5.13 -11.70
N LYS A 65 -10.21 -4.14 -12.05
CA LYS A 65 -11.63 -4.10 -11.66
C LYS A 65 -11.84 -4.27 -10.16
N TYR A 66 -10.98 -3.63 -9.36
CA TYR A 66 -11.00 -3.61 -7.90
C TYR A 66 -10.84 -5.00 -7.26
N LYS A 67 -10.29 -5.97 -7.98
CA LYS A 67 -9.94 -7.30 -7.46
C LYS A 67 -8.49 -7.32 -7.00
N ALA A 68 -8.29 -7.48 -5.70
CA ALA A 68 -6.97 -7.72 -5.11
C ALA A 68 -7.08 -8.67 -3.91
N PRO A 69 -5.99 -9.36 -3.55
CA PRO A 69 -5.94 -10.17 -2.35
C PRO A 69 -6.17 -9.35 -1.09
N GLN A 70 -6.69 -10.01 -0.05
CA GLN A 70 -7.05 -9.36 1.21
C GLN A 70 -5.84 -8.71 1.90
N SER A 71 -4.64 -9.29 1.76
CA SER A 71 -3.39 -8.72 2.26
C SER A 71 -3.04 -7.39 1.61
N ALA A 72 -3.18 -7.27 0.29
CA ALA A 72 -3.00 -6.02 -0.44
C ALA A 72 -4.00 -4.94 0.00
N ILE A 73 -5.27 -5.31 0.19
CA ILE A 73 -6.31 -4.40 0.68
C ILE A 73 -5.98 -3.92 2.10
N SER A 74 -5.59 -4.85 2.98
CA SER A 74 -5.24 -4.55 4.38
C SER A 74 -4.04 -3.61 4.48
N PHE A 75 -3.04 -3.78 3.60
CA PHE A 75 -1.94 -2.83 3.48
C PHE A 75 -2.41 -1.45 3.03
N GLY A 76 -3.28 -1.38 2.02
CA GLY A 76 -3.90 -0.11 1.60
C GLY A 76 -4.61 0.61 2.76
N TYR A 77 -5.35 -0.14 3.58
CA TYR A 77 -5.96 0.40 4.81
C TYR A 77 -4.94 0.90 5.81
N TRP A 78 -3.89 0.15 6.06
CA TRP A 78 -2.85 0.56 6.99
C TRP A 78 -2.19 1.86 6.55
N VAL A 79 -1.81 1.98 5.27
CA VAL A 79 -1.28 3.22 4.70
C VAL A 79 -2.30 4.37 4.81
N SER A 80 -3.59 4.09 4.62
CA SER A 80 -4.67 5.08 4.76
C SER A 80 -4.87 5.62 6.17
N LYS A 81 -4.54 4.80 7.17
CA LYS A 81 -4.72 5.12 8.59
C LYS A 81 -3.54 5.86 9.17
N TYR A 82 -2.42 6.01 8.46
CA TYR A 82 -1.30 6.84 8.90
C TYR A 82 -1.78 8.28 9.05
N PRO A 83 -2.01 8.75 10.29
CA PRO A 83 -2.63 10.03 10.52
C PRO A 83 -1.54 11.09 10.56
N HIS A 84 -1.87 12.30 10.09
CA HIS A 84 -1.05 13.51 10.19
C HIS A 84 0.11 13.62 9.19
N LYS A 85 -0.18 14.13 7.97
CA LYS A 85 0.61 15.18 7.27
C LYS A 85 0.16 15.48 5.83
N TRP A 86 -0.78 14.72 5.27
CA TRP A 86 -1.13 14.80 3.85
C TRP A 86 -2.60 15.18 3.60
N GLN A 87 -2.99 16.38 4.01
CA GLN A 87 -4.19 17.04 3.50
C GLN A 87 -3.95 17.39 2.02
N GLY A 88 -4.34 16.52 1.08
CA GLY A 88 -4.34 16.86 -0.35
C GLY A 88 -4.23 15.69 -1.33
N PHE A 89 -3.56 14.58 -0.96
CA PHE A 89 -3.28 13.48 -1.89
C PHE A 89 -4.12 12.20 -1.66
N PHE A 90 -4.87 12.15 -0.56
CA PHE A 90 -5.63 10.98 -0.11
C PHE A 90 -7.08 10.75 -0.61
N PRO A 91 -7.74 11.62 -1.41
CA PRO A 91 -9.15 11.40 -1.74
C PRO A 91 -9.37 10.09 -2.50
N THR A 92 -8.43 9.68 -3.35
CA THR A 92 -8.56 8.47 -4.18
C THR A 92 -8.54 7.20 -3.34
N LEU A 93 -7.62 7.07 -2.38
CA LEU A 93 -7.52 5.84 -1.57
C LEU A 93 -8.63 5.74 -0.52
N GLN A 94 -9.07 6.86 0.08
CA GLN A 94 -10.22 6.85 0.99
C GLN A 94 -11.50 6.49 0.24
N MET A 95 -11.70 7.03 -0.97
CA MET A 95 -12.82 6.64 -1.83
C MET A 95 -12.72 5.17 -2.26
N LEU A 96 -11.52 4.67 -2.57
CA LEU A 96 -11.25 3.26 -2.89
C LEU A 96 -11.58 2.35 -1.70
N ALA A 97 -11.07 2.66 -0.51
CA ALA A 97 -11.38 1.95 0.72
C ALA A 97 -12.89 1.92 0.99
N MET A 98 -13.57 3.06 0.91
CA MET A 98 -15.03 3.13 1.08
C MET A 98 -15.78 2.32 0.01
N SER A 99 -15.32 2.33 -1.25
CA SER A 99 -15.92 1.53 -2.32
C SER A 99 -15.75 0.02 -2.10
N LEU A 100 -14.60 -0.41 -1.60
CA LEU A 100 -14.33 -1.81 -1.27
C LEU A 100 -15.14 -2.28 -0.06
N LEU A 101 -15.26 -1.47 1.00
CA LEU A 101 -16.11 -1.77 2.17
C LEU A 101 -17.60 -1.87 1.81
N GLY A 102 -18.05 -1.11 0.80
CA GLY A 102 -19.42 -1.19 0.30
C GLY A 102 -19.73 -2.45 -0.51
N MET A 103 -18.72 -3.15 -1.04
CA MET A 103 -18.90 -4.39 -1.82
C MET A 103 -18.97 -5.66 -0.96
N PHE A 104 -18.55 -5.60 0.31
CA PHE A 104 -18.60 -6.74 1.25
C PHE A 104 -19.82 -6.71 2.19
N LYS A 105 -20.90 -6.02 1.79
CA LYS A 105 -22.16 -5.94 2.53
C LYS A 105 -23.26 -6.76 1.86
#